data_AF-A0A3M2MEY0-F1
#
_entry.id   AF-A0A3M2MEY0-F1
#
_cell.length_a   1.000
_cell.length_b   1.000
_cell.length_c   1.000
_cell.angle_alpha   90.00
_cell.angle_beta   90.00
_cell.angle_gamma   90.00
#
_symmetry.space_group_name_H-M   'P 1'
#
loop_
_entity.id
_entity.type
_entity.pdbx_description
1 polymer ?
#
loop_
_entity_poly.entity_id
_entity_poly.type
_entity_poly.pdbx_seq_one_letter_code
_entity_poly.pdbx_strand_id
1 'polypeptide(L)'
;MTDFQDGEIVDVTLKGVRIARPTQIDAIVIRDEHGDKYALPPQAAITRVAPAGWPPLRGDLWRDRDGALWLADEEEGDAFPRLYSAIGVYAPGEALRQFSPWTLVRSEQATEGPQS
;
A
#
# COMPACT_ATOMS: atom_id res chain seq x y z
N MET A 1 27.03 6.72 2.98
CA MET A 1 26.58 7.27 1.69
C MET A 1 27.18 6.40 0.62
N THR A 2 26.34 5.76 -0.19
CA THR A 2 26.83 4.93 -1.30
C THR A 2 27.14 5.87 -2.46
N ASP A 3 28.40 5.93 -2.88
CA ASP A 3 28.82 6.71 -4.05
C ASP A 3 28.42 5.94 -5.30
N PHE A 4 27.37 6.41 -5.97
CA PHE A 4 27.04 5.98 -7.33
C PHE A 4 27.87 6.81 -8.32
N GLN A 5 28.35 6.17 -9.39
CA GLN A 5 29.10 6.87 -10.46
C GLN A 5 28.23 7.15 -11.68
N ASP A 6 28.59 8.18 -12.44
CA ASP A 6 27.91 8.51 -13.70
C ASP A 6 28.01 7.35 -14.70
N GLY A 7 26.86 6.89 -15.20
CA GLY A 7 26.76 5.78 -16.17
C GLY A 7 26.51 4.40 -15.55
N GLU A 8 26.43 4.30 -14.23
CA GLU A 8 26.15 3.05 -13.53
C GLU A 8 24.69 2.60 -13.75
N ILE A 9 24.51 1.33 -14.14
CA ILE A 9 23.18 0.72 -14.29
C ILE A 9 22.78 0.15 -12.94
N VAL A 10 21.70 0.68 -12.37
CA VAL A 10 21.22 0.29 -11.04
C VAL A 10 19.74 -0.09 -11.07
N ASP A 11 19.37 -1.08 -10.26
CA ASP A 11 17.98 -1.44 -10.01
C ASP A 11 17.42 -0.58 -8.87
N VAL A 12 16.43 0.26 -9.19
CA VAL A 12 15.77 1.14 -8.21
C VAL A 12 14.50 0.47 -7.71
N THR A 13 14.46 0.17 -6.40
CA THR A 13 13.27 -0.36 -5.72
C THR A 13 12.68 0.71 -4.80
N LEU A 14 11.43 1.13 -5.07
CA LEU A 14 10.69 2.07 -4.22
C LEU A 14 9.61 1.31 -3.43
N LYS A 15 9.58 1.45 -2.10
CA LYS A 15 8.62 0.77 -1.21
C LYS A 15 7.67 1.78 -0.56
N GLY A 16 6.36 1.52 -0.60
CA GLY A 16 5.35 2.29 0.16
C GLY A 16 4.81 3.57 -0.50
N VAL A 17 4.93 3.74 -1.82
CA VAL A 17 4.46 4.94 -2.55
C VAL A 17 3.02 4.81 -3.06
N ARG A 18 2.36 5.93 -3.35
CA ARG A 18 0.98 5.98 -3.91
C ARG A 18 0.98 6.47 -5.36
N ILE A 19 0.08 5.92 -6.18
CA ILE A 19 -0.09 6.33 -7.60
C ILE A 19 -1.00 7.56 -7.67
N ALA A 20 -0.56 8.62 -8.36
CA ALA A 20 -1.41 9.75 -8.73
C ALA A 20 -1.99 9.54 -10.15
N ARG A 21 -3.26 9.92 -10.39
CA ARG A 21 -3.90 9.78 -11.71
C ARG A 21 -3.06 10.47 -12.81
N PRO A 22 -2.61 9.76 -13.86
CA PRO A 22 -1.84 10.37 -14.94
C PRO A 22 -2.76 11.16 -15.88
N THR A 23 -2.37 12.39 -16.22
CA THR A 23 -3.07 13.27 -17.19
C THR A 23 -2.55 13.15 -18.62
N GLN A 24 -1.38 12.53 -18.85
CA GLN A 24 -0.84 12.16 -20.16
C GLN A 24 0.18 11.03 -19.96
N ILE A 25 0.13 9.99 -20.79
CA ILE A 25 0.97 8.79 -20.64
C ILE A 25 2.32 9.02 -21.35
N ASP A 26 3.19 9.82 -20.74
CA ASP A 26 4.63 9.85 -21.08
C ASP A 26 5.51 9.43 -19.87
N ALA A 27 4.93 9.45 -18.67
CA ALA A 27 5.55 8.94 -17.45
C ALA A 27 4.47 8.56 -16.42
N ILE A 28 4.72 7.53 -15.62
CA ILE A 28 3.90 7.24 -14.44
C ILE A 28 4.32 8.20 -13.33
N VAL A 29 3.40 9.05 -12.86
CA VAL A 29 3.67 9.95 -11.74
C VAL A 29 3.31 9.27 -10.43
N ILE A 30 4.32 8.99 -9.61
CA ILE A 30 4.14 8.52 -8.24
C ILE A 30 4.29 9.69 -7.26
N ARG A 31 3.66 9.55 -6.09
CA ARG A 31 3.82 10.47 -4.97
C ARG A 31 4.33 9.72 -3.75
N ASP A 32 5.30 10.29 -3.06
CA ASP A 32 5.81 9.75 -1.80
C ASP A 32 4.92 10.16 -0.59
N GLU A 33 5.40 9.90 0.62
CA GLU A 33 4.71 10.25 1.86
C GLU A 33 4.71 11.75 2.20
N HIS A 34 5.64 12.52 1.64
CA HIS A 34 5.77 13.97 1.83
C HIS A 34 4.99 14.78 0.80
N GLY A 35 4.53 14.14 -0.27
CA GLY A 35 3.74 14.76 -1.33
C GLY A 35 4.53 15.08 -2.60
N ASP A 36 5.82 14.75 -2.61
CA ASP A 36 6.72 14.97 -3.73
C ASP A 36 6.39 14.04 -4.89
N LYS A 37 6.53 14.57 -6.10
CA LYS A 37 6.15 13.88 -7.34
C LYS A 37 7.39 13.39 -8.06
N TYR A 38 7.36 12.12 -8.46
CA TYR A 38 8.42 11.51 -9.25
C TYR A 38 7.82 10.91 -10.52
N ALA A 39 8.49 11.13 -11.64
CA ALA A 39 8.17 10.52 -12.92
C ALA A 39 8.97 9.23 -13.06
N LEU A 40 8.27 8.10 -13.16
CA LEU A 40 8.88 6.81 -13.50
C LEU A 40 8.94 6.64 -15.01
N PRO A 41 10.02 6.06 -15.54
CA PRO A 41 10.13 5.75 -16.95
C PRO A 41 9.07 4.70 -17.35
N PRO A 42 8.62 4.69 -18.62
CA PRO A 42 7.52 3.84 -19.07
C PRO A 42 7.79 2.33 -18.93
N GLN A 43 9.06 1.91 -18.87
CA GLN A 43 9.47 0.53 -18.65
C GLN A 43 9.46 0.09 -17.17
N ALA A 44 9.10 0.97 -16.23
CA ALA A 44 9.04 0.60 -14.81
C ALA A 44 7.97 -0.47 -14.56
N ALA A 45 8.35 -1.57 -13.91
CA ALA A 45 7.42 -2.61 -13.51
C ALA A 45 6.56 -2.12 -12.34
N ILE A 46 5.24 -2.05 -12.53
CA ILE A 46 4.28 -1.73 -11.48
C ILE A 46 3.62 -3.01 -11.00
N THR A 47 3.77 -3.31 -9.71
CA THR A 47 3.03 -4.39 -9.05
C THR A 47 2.05 -3.80 -8.05
N ARG A 48 0.79 -4.23 -8.11
CA ARG A 48 -0.22 -3.82 -7.13
C ARG A 48 0.03 -4.57 -5.82
N VAL A 49 0.36 -3.84 -4.75
CA VAL A 49 0.66 -4.40 -3.42
C VAL A 49 -0.51 -4.29 -2.43
N ALA A 50 -1.47 -3.41 -2.71
CA ALA A 50 -2.76 -3.32 -2.01
C ALA A 50 -3.80 -2.59 -2.89
N PRO A 51 -5.11 -2.72 -2.59
CA PRO A 51 -6.16 -1.92 -3.22
C PRO A 51 -6.05 -0.43 -2.88
N ALA A 52 -6.69 0.41 -3.68
CA ALA A 52 -6.68 1.87 -3.47
C ALA A 52 -7.37 2.31 -2.17
N GLY A 53 -8.21 1.46 -1.58
CA GLY A 53 -8.85 1.70 -0.30
C GLY A 53 -7.92 1.56 0.91
N TRP A 54 -6.64 1.20 0.72
CA TRP A 54 -5.66 1.14 1.81
C TRP A 54 -5.27 2.55 2.29
N PRO A 55 -5.14 2.81 3.61
CA PRO A 55 -5.06 1.86 4.73
C PRO A 55 -6.39 1.19 5.14
N PRO A 56 -6.33 0.05 5.85
CA PRO A 56 -7.53 -0.65 6.33
C PRO A 56 -8.43 0.22 7.19
N LEU A 57 -9.73 -0.05 7.14
CA LEU A 57 -10.70 0.47 8.09
C LEU A 57 -10.94 -0.55 9.21
N ARG A 58 -11.45 -0.08 10.34
CA ARG A 58 -11.81 -0.95 11.46
C ARG A 58 -12.81 -2.00 10.99
N GLY A 59 -12.59 -3.25 11.41
CA GLY A 59 -13.43 -4.39 11.05
C GLY A 59 -13.09 -5.00 9.70
N ASP A 60 -12.20 -4.40 8.90
CA ASP A 60 -11.77 -5.02 7.66
C ASP A 60 -10.99 -6.30 7.93
N LEU A 61 -11.28 -7.33 7.13
CA LEU A 61 -10.56 -8.58 7.10
C LEU A 61 -9.75 -8.66 5.81
N TRP A 62 -8.45 -8.88 5.95
CA TRP A 62 -7.48 -8.88 4.85
C TRP A 62 -6.75 -10.23 4.75
N ARG A 63 -6.28 -10.55 3.54
CA ARG A 63 -5.32 -11.64 3.28
C ARG A 63 -4.01 -11.09 2.76
N ASP A 64 -2.92 -11.66 3.24
CA ASP A 64 -1.58 -11.38 2.74
C ASP A 64 -1.16 -12.34 1.61
N ARG A 65 0.09 -12.22 1.17
CA ARG A 65 0.68 -13.05 0.10
C ARG A 65 0.72 -14.55 0.41
N ASP A 66 0.84 -14.89 1.69
CA ASP A 66 0.98 -16.26 2.17
C ASP A 66 -0.41 -16.86 2.49
N GLY A 67 -1.47 -16.06 2.29
CA GLY A 67 -2.87 -16.43 2.52
C GLY A 67 -3.30 -16.31 3.97
N ALA A 68 -2.48 -15.74 4.86
CA ALA A 68 -2.84 -15.53 6.25
C ALA A 68 -3.90 -14.43 6.38
N LEU A 69 -4.79 -14.60 7.36
CA LEU A 69 -5.86 -13.65 7.64
C LEU A 69 -5.43 -12.62 8.68
N TRP A 70 -5.82 -11.38 8.44
CA TRP A 70 -5.51 -10.23 9.26
C TRP A 70 -6.76 -9.39 9.51
N LEU A 71 -7.05 -9.14 10.78
CA LEU A 71 -8.15 -8.25 11.19
C LEU A 71 -7.59 -6.85 11.43
N ALA A 72 -8.23 -5.85 10.83
CA ALA A 72 -7.95 -4.45 11.11
C ALA A 72 -8.78 -4.00 12.32
N ASP A 73 -8.12 -3.58 13.39
CA ASP A 73 -8.79 -3.05 14.59
C ASP A 73 -8.07 -1.80 15.11
N GLU A 74 -8.82 -0.93 15.77
CA GLU A 74 -8.30 0.32 16.32
C GLU A 74 -7.55 0.05 17.62
N GLU A 75 -6.40 0.71 17.78
CA GLU A 75 -5.73 0.85 19.08
C GLU A 75 -5.89 2.31 19.53
N GLU A 76 -6.10 2.54 20.83
CA GLU A 76 -6.38 3.87 21.36
C GLU A 76 -5.21 4.83 21.06
N GLY A 77 -5.50 5.91 20.33
CA GLY A 77 -4.53 6.95 19.96
C GLY A 77 -3.90 6.81 18.57
N ASP A 78 -4.18 5.74 17.82
CA ASP A 78 -3.66 5.57 16.47
C ASP A 78 -4.56 6.21 15.40
N ALA A 79 -3.94 6.82 14.38
CA ALA A 79 -4.65 7.48 13.28
C ALA A 79 -5.27 6.48 12.27
N PHE A 80 -4.80 5.22 12.28
CA PHE A 80 -5.29 4.15 11.41
C PHE A 80 -5.34 2.84 12.19
N PRO A 81 -6.30 1.94 11.88
CA PRO A 81 -6.35 0.60 12.46
C PRO A 81 -5.05 -0.18 12.26
N ARG A 82 -4.68 -0.96 13.27
CA ARG A 82 -3.58 -1.93 13.20
C ARG A 82 -4.08 -3.27 12.68
N LEU A 83 -3.17 -4.00 12.04
CA LEU A 83 -3.45 -5.33 11.50
C LEU A 83 -2.99 -6.39 12.48
N TYR A 84 -3.94 -7.19 12.95
CA TYR A 84 -3.75 -8.29 13.89
C TYR A 84 -3.80 -9.62 13.16
N SER A 85 -2.80 -10.46 13.37
CA SER A 85 -2.83 -11.87 12.97
C SER A 85 -2.14 -12.76 13.99
N ALA A 86 -2.09 -14.06 13.72
CA ALA A 86 -1.39 -15.03 14.55
C ALA A 86 0.12 -14.76 14.68
N ILE A 87 0.72 -13.98 13.77
CA ILE A 87 2.16 -13.70 13.77
C ILE A 87 2.53 -12.33 14.35
N GLY A 88 1.55 -11.54 14.78
CA GLY A 88 1.78 -10.26 15.46
C GLY A 88 0.82 -9.15 15.04
N VAL A 89 1.17 -7.94 15.48
CA VAL A 89 0.41 -6.71 15.26
C VAL A 89 1.31 -5.70 14.57
N TYR A 90 0.84 -5.10 13.49
CA TYR A 90 1.63 -4.20 12.66
C TYR A 90 0.84 -2.97 12.25
N ALA A 91 1.53 -1.83 12.13
CA ALA A 91 0.98 -0.66 11.50
C ALA A 91 0.75 -0.92 10.00
N PRO A 92 -0.26 -0.30 9.35
CA PRO A 92 -0.55 -0.54 7.93
C PRO A 92 0.64 -0.34 7.00
N GLY A 93 1.49 0.66 7.26
CA GLY A 93 2.67 0.93 6.44
C GLY A 93 3.72 -0.18 6.52
N GLU A 94 3.93 -0.74 7.71
CA GLU A 94 4.88 -1.85 7.93
C GLU A 94 4.33 -3.14 7.30
N ALA A 95 3.07 -3.44 7.56
CA ALA A 95 2.38 -4.60 7.02
C ALA A 95 2.38 -4.62 5.48
N LEU A 96 2.15 -3.45 4.85
CA LEU A 96 2.23 -3.28 3.40
C LEU A 96 3.62 -3.64 2.85
N ARG A 97 4.69 -3.22 3.54
CA ARG A 97 6.09 -3.45 3.10
C ARG A 97 6.53 -4.90 3.26
N GLN A 98 5.97 -5.63 4.24
CA GLN A 98 6.47 -6.94 4.64
C GLN A 98 5.66 -8.10 4.06
N PHE A 99 4.33 -7.97 3.99
CA PHE A 99 3.43 -9.09 3.70
C PHE A 99 2.58 -8.91 2.42
N SER A 100 2.83 -7.86 1.64
CA SER A 100 2.14 -7.67 0.35
C SER A 100 2.40 -8.81 -0.65
N PRO A 101 1.47 -9.05 -1.61
CA PRO A 101 0.25 -8.29 -1.87
C PRO A 101 -0.90 -8.55 -0.88
N TRP A 102 -1.70 -7.52 -0.65
CA TRP A 102 -2.88 -7.54 0.21
C TRP A 102 -4.18 -7.64 -0.58
N THR A 103 -5.09 -8.48 -0.12
CA THR A 103 -6.44 -8.62 -0.67
C THR A 103 -7.49 -8.40 0.42
N LEU A 104 -8.43 -7.48 0.18
CA LEU A 104 -9.58 -7.29 1.06
C LEU A 104 -10.50 -8.50 0.93
N VAL A 105 -10.74 -9.21 2.03
CA VAL A 105 -11.67 -10.35 2.08
C VAL A 105 -13.08 -9.87 2.37
N ARG A 106 -13.21 -8.96 3.35
CA ARG A 106 -14.48 -8.40 3.80
C ARG A 106 -14.22 -7.02 4.41
N SER A 107 -15.12 -6.08 4.15
CA SER A 107 -15.21 -4.83 4.91
C SER A 107 -16.56 -4.78 5.60
N GLU A 108 -16.60 -4.32 6.86
CA GLU A 108 -17.86 -4.10 7.58
C GLU A 108 -18.64 -2.90 7.02
N GLN A 109 -17.95 -1.95 6.38
CA GLN A 109 -18.57 -0.74 5.83
C GLN A 109 -19.25 -0.95 4.46
N ALA A 110 -19.16 -2.15 3.87
CA ALA A 110 -19.79 -2.45 2.58
C ALA A 110 -21.32 -2.69 2.66
N THR A 111 -21.95 -2.55 3.83
CA THR A 111 -23.36 -2.92 4.05
C THR A 111 -24.34 -1.73 4.00
N GLU A 112 -23.92 -0.53 3.60
CA GLU A 112 -24.84 0.59 3.34
C GLU A 112 -24.99 0.84 1.83
N GLY A 113 -25.77 -0.03 1.18
CA GLY A 113 -26.37 0.28 -0.12
C GLY A 113 -27.61 1.16 0.08
N PRO A 114 -27.94 2.06 -0.87
CA PRO A 114 -28.99 3.06 -0.68
C PRO A 114 -30.36 2.38 -0.49
N GLN A 115 -31.07 2.75 0.57
CA GLN A 115 -32.50 2.49 0.67
C GLN A 115 -33.22 3.36 -0.36
N SER A 116 -33.94 2.70 -1.27
CA SER A 116 -34.74 3.28 -2.35
C SER A 116 -35.81 4.27 -1.87
#